data_AF-A0A2T7T971-F1
#
_entry.id   AF-A0A2T7T971-F1
#
_cell.length_a   1.000
_cell.length_b   1.000
_cell.length_c   1.000
_cell.angle_alpha   90.00
_cell.angle_beta   90.00
_cell.angle_gamma   90.00
#
_symmetry.space_group_name_H-M   'P 1'
#
loop_
_entity.id
_entity.type
_entity.pdbx_description
1 polymer ?
#
loop_
_entity_poly.entity_id
_entity_poly.type
_entity_poly.pdbx_seq_one_letter_code
_entity_poly.pdbx_strand_id
1 'polypeptide(L)'
;MRGKAGVLAVLAVLAVGGTGVASAVQTDGSGSGSGEPHVEYTGVIKGPENANVHKAKRLNAEEWGLIYNTETVHLKCKSRGGGHTWYQLAGQPDRWIVGFKLENLTPGIPNCL
;
A
#
# COMPACT_ATOMS: atom_id res chain seq x y z
N MET A 1 58.76 12.60 21.17
CA MET A 1 58.67 13.08 19.77
C MET A 1 58.61 11.87 18.86
N ARG A 2 57.57 11.83 18.01
CA ARG A 2 57.25 10.84 16.95
C ARG A 2 58.50 10.54 16.10
N GLY A 3 58.81 9.34 15.62
CA GLY A 3 58.02 8.14 15.31
C GLY A 3 58.54 7.66 13.95
N LYS A 4 59.42 6.63 13.97
CA LYS A 4 60.20 6.12 12.83
C LYS A 4 59.38 5.25 11.87
N ALA A 5 59.91 5.20 10.65
CA ALA A 5 59.95 4.08 9.70
C ALA A 5 58.65 3.72 8.95
N GLY A 6 58.71 3.94 7.64
CA GLY A 6 57.86 3.26 6.69
C GLY A 6 58.30 1.81 6.48
N VAL A 7 57.33 0.96 6.15
CA VAL A 7 57.53 -0.34 5.50
C VAL A 7 56.36 -0.51 4.53
N LEU A 8 56.69 -0.68 3.25
CA LEU A 8 55.81 -1.18 2.20
C LEU A 8 55.44 -2.63 2.53
N ALA A 9 54.15 -2.94 2.56
CA ALA A 9 53.66 -4.31 2.60
C ALA A 9 52.85 -4.58 1.33
N VAL A 10 53.42 -5.41 0.46
CA VAL A 10 52.75 -6.05 -0.67
C VAL A 10 51.95 -7.24 -0.11
N LEU A 11 50.64 -7.25 -0.33
CA LEU A 11 49.76 -8.41 -0.18
C LEU A 11 48.67 -8.28 -1.25
N ALA A 12 48.08 -9.31 -1.83
CA ALA A 12 48.38 -10.71 -2.08
C ALA A 12 47.22 -11.11 -3.03
N VAL A 13 47.52 -11.77 -4.14
CA VAL A 13 46.48 -12.20 -5.10
C VAL A 13 45.64 -13.31 -4.47
N LEU A 14 44.31 -13.19 -4.49
CA LEU A 14 43.41 -14.30 -4.21
C LEU A 14 42.28 -14.40 -5.24
N ALA A 15 42.41 -15.48 -6.02
CA ALA A 15 41.39 -16.42 -6.48
C ALA A 15 40.17 -15.93 -7.31
N VAL A 16 40.14 -16.46 -8.53
CA VAL A 16 38.99 -16.66 -9.40
C VAL A 16 37.99 -17.64 -8.76
N GLY A 17 36.69 -17.37 -8.88
CA GLY A 17 35.66 -18.40 -8.80
C GLY A 17 34.32 -17.90 -8.26
N GLY A 18 33.24 -18.12 -9.03
CA GLY A 18 31.88 -18.15 -8.50
C GLY A 18 30.87 -17.31 -9.27
N THR A 19 30.29 -17.88 -10.32
CA THR A 19 28.94 -17.53 -10.77
C THR A 19 27.95 -17.77 -9.63
N GLY A 20 27.18 -16.74 -9.29
CA GLY A 20 26.07 -16.86 -8.36
C GLY A 20 25.65 -15.49 -7.84
N VAL A 21 24.74 -14.83 -8.54
CA VAL A 21 23.96 -13.74 -7.93
C VAL A 21 22.95 -14.39 -6.99
N ALA A 22 23.38 -14.70 -5.77
CA ALA A 22 22.44 -14.97 -4.70
C ALA A 22 21.92 -13.60 -4.23
N SER A 23 20.71 -13.25 -4.63
CA SER A 23 19.99 -12.12 -4.05
C SER A 23 19.66 -12.48 -2.59
N ALA A 24 20.57 -12.17 -1.67
CA ALA A 24 20.27 -12.14 -0.26
C ALA A 24 19.43 -10.89 0.00
N VAL A 25 18.11 -11.04 0.13
CA VAL A 25 17.31 -9.99 0.76
C VAL A 25 17.74 -9.92 2.22
N GLN A 26 18.29 -8.79 2.59
CA GLN A 26 18.69 -8.46 3.94
C GLN A 26 17.42 -8.40 4.81
N THR A 27 17.21 -9.40 5.65
CA THR A 27 16.34 -9.23 6.81
C THR A 27 17.17 -8.55 7.88
N ASP A 28 17.27 -7.23 7.80
CA ASP A 28 17.68 -6.41 8.92
C ASP A 28 16.73 -5.22 9.03
N GLY A 29 15.98 -5.21 10.13
CA GLY A 29 14.86 -4.33 10.34
C GLY A 29 14.23 -4.62 11.69
N SER A 30 15.00 -4.37 12.74
CA SER A 30 14.49 -4.25 14.10
C SER A 30 13.35 -3.23 14.15
N GLY A 31 12.11 -3.72 14.23
CA GLY A 31 10.92 -2.93 14.50
C GLY A 31 10.33 -3.35 15.83
N SER A 32 10.79 -2.72 16.91
CA SER A 32 10.06 -2.74 18.19
C SER A 32 8.80 -1.90 18.00
N GLY A 33 7.75 -2.52 17.50
CA GLY A 33 6.40 -1.99 17.50
C GLY A 33 5.52 -3.07 18.10
N SER A 34 4.78 -2.73 19.16
CA SER A 34 3.62 -3.53 19.56
C SER A 34 2.62 -3.44 18.40
N GLY A 35 2.83 -4.29 17.40
CA GLY A 35 2.14 -4.25 16.13
C GLY A 35 0.79 -4.91 16.29
N GLU A 36 -0.19 -4.12 16.72
CA GLU A 36 -1.59 -4.47 16.47
C GLU A 36 -1.71 -4.76 14.96
N PRO A 37 -2.27 -5.91 14.54
CA PRO A 37 -2.32 -6.25 13.13
C PRO A 37 -3.12 -5.17 12.40
N HIS A 38 -2.46 -4.39 11.55
CA HIS A 38 -3.14 -3.42 10.71
C HIS A 38 -4.03 -4.20 9.74
N VAL A 39 -5.34 -4.22 9.99
CA VAL A 39 -6.29 -4.89 9.09
C VAL A 39 -6.43 -4.04 7.85
N GLU A 40 -5.91 -4.54 6.74
CA GLU A 40 -6.10 -3.92 5.44
C GLU A 40 -7.51 -4.21 4.92
N TYR A 41 -8.31 -3.16 4.77
CA TYR A 41 -9.65 -3.29 4.19
C TYR A 41 -9.57 -3.10 2.69
N THR A 42 -10.15 -4.03 1.94
CA THR A 42 -10.15 -4.00 0.48
C THR A 42 -11.54 -4.28 -0.09
N GLY A 43 -11.68 -4.00 -1.37
CA GLY A 43 -12.80 -4.42 -2.21
C GLY A 43 -12.37 -4.45 -3.67
N VAL A 44 -13.13 -5.11 -4.53
CA VAL A 44 -12.86 -5.20 -5.97
C VAL A 44 -13.92 -4.39 -6.71
N ILE A 45 -13.51 -3.60 -7.71
CA ILE A 45 -14.45 -2.91 -8.58
C ILE A 45 -15.24 -3.93 -9.40
N LYS A 46 -16.55 -3.96 -9.19
CA LYS A 46 -17.45 -4.87 -9.90
C LYS A 46 -17.52 -4.48 -11.38
N GLY A 47 -17.13 -5.42 -12.25
CA GLY A 47 -17.25 -5.27 -13.71
C GLY A 47 -18.68 -5.44 -14.25
N PRO A 48 -18.91 -5.16 -15.54
CA PRO A 48 -17.91 -4.76 -16.55
C PRO A 48 -17.58 -3.26 -16.54
N GLU A 49 -18.29 -2.46 -15.75
CA GLU A 49 -18.13 -1.01 -15.73
C GLU A 49 -17.06 -0.55 -14.73
N ASN A 50 -16.46 0.60 -15.02
CA ASN A 50 -15.60 1.32 -14.07
C ASN A 50 -16.43 1.90 -12.90
N ALA A 51 -15.72 2.32 -11.85
CA ALA A 51 -16.31 3.02 -10.72
C ALA A 51 -15.86 4.48 -10.68
N ASN A 52 -16.82 5.39 -10.56
CA ASN A 52 -16.55 6.82 -10.36
C ASN A 52 -16.11 7.05 -8.91
N VAL A 53 -15.07 7.86 -8.74
CA VAL A 53 -14.61 8.34 -7.44
C VAL A 53 -15.20 9.73 -7.22
N HIS A 54 -16.03 9.87 -6.21
CA HIS A 54 -16.74 11.12 -5.94
C HIS A 54 -16.05 11.92 -4.84
N LYS A 55 -16.12 13.25 -4.93
CA LYS A 55 -15.67 14.19 -3.89
C LYS A 55 -16.54 14.16 -2.64
N ALA A 56 -17.76 13.64 -2.74
CA ALA A 56 -18.71 13.56 -1.63
C ALA A 56 -19.63 12.33 -1.76
N LYS A 57 -20.28 11.96 -0.65
CA LYS A 57 -21.13 10.76 -0.50
C LYS A 57 -22.52 10.92 -1.14
N ARG A 58 -22.57 11.25 -2.43
CA ARG A 58 -23.79 11.38 -3.24
C ARG A 58 -23.45 11.21 -4.72
N LEU A 59 -24.36 10.60 -5.48
CA LEU A 59 -24.10 10.24 -6.89
C LEU A 59 -23.89 11.44 -7.82
N ASN A 60 -24.46 12.59 -7.48
CA ASN A 60 -24.30 13.84 -8.25
C ASN A 60 -23.15 14.74 -7.75
N ALA A 61 -22.30 14.24 -6.85
CA ALA A 61 -21.10 14.97 -6.47
C ALA A 61 -20.12 15.00 -7.64
N GLU A 62 -19.30 16.06 -7.68
CA GLU A 62 -18.17 16.14 -8.58
C GLU A 62 -17.31 14.87 -8.50
N GLU A 63 -16.80 14.45 -9.65
CA GLU A 63 -15.96 13.26 -9.77
C GLU A 63 -14.48 13.66 -9.74
N TRP A 64 -13.68 12.93 -8.96
CA TRP A 64 -12.23 13.00 -8.99
C TRP A 64 -11.65 12.24 -10.18
N GLY A 65 -12.34 11.18 -10.63
CA GLY A 65 -11.87 10.29 -11.69
C GLY A 65 -12.54 8.92 -11.62
N LEU A 66 -11.89 7.94 -12.26
CA LEU A 66 -12.37 6.56 -12.40
C LEU A 66 -11.36 5.58 -11.80
N ILE A 67 -11.86 4.44 -11.33
CA ILE A 67 -11.08 3.23 -11.03
C ILE A 67 -11.56 2.14 -11.97
N TYR A 68 -10.64 1.41 -12.57
CA TYR A 68 -10.97 0.44 -13.60
C TYR A 68 -11.67 -0.78 -13.02
N ASN A 69 -12.54 -1.38 -13.83
CA ASN A 69 -13.18 -2.64 -13.47
C ASN A 69 -12.14 -3.70 -13.08
N THR A 70 -12.49 -4.57 -12.14
CA THR A 70 -11.64 -5.64 -11.58
C THR A 70 -10.44 -5.18 -10.75
N GLU A 71 -10.18 -3.87 -10.63
CA GLU A 71 -9.13 -3.38 -9.73
C GLU A 71 -9.49 -3.62 -8.26
N THR A 72 -8.49 -4.02 -7.48
CA THR A 72 -8.59 -4.07 -6.01
C THR A 72 -8.28 -2.69 -5.45
N VAL A 73 -9.16 -2.18 -4.60
CA VAL A 73 -9.00 -0.89 -3.92
C VAL A 73 -8.82 -1.07 -2.43
N HIS A 74 -7.97 -0.24 -1.84
CA HIS A 74 -7.80 -0.16 -0.39
C HIS A 74 -8.77 0.87 0.19
N LEU A 75 -9.48 0.46 1.23
CA LEU A 75 -10.55 1.20 1.88
C LEU A 75 -10.14 1.57 3.30
N LYS A 76 -10.68 2.66 3.80
CA LYS A 76 -10.48 3.10 5.19
C LYS A 76 -11.69 2.84 6.06
N CYS A 77 -12.86 3.28 5.61
CA CYS A 77 -14.10 3.22 6.37
C CYS A 77 -15.32 3.33 5.44
N LYS A 78 -16.50 3.05 5.99
CA LYS A 78 -17.78 3.18 5.29
C LYS A 78 -18.67 4.25 5.93
N SER A 79 -19.54 4.87 5.15
CA SER A 79 -20.50 5.85 5.65
C SER A 79 -21.76 5.85 4.78
N ARG A 80 -22.88 6.34 5.31
CA ARG A 80 -24.12 6.52 4.53
C ARG A 80 -24.20 7.93 3.95
N GLY A 81 -24.75 8.02 2.74
CA GLY A 81 -25.01 9.30 2.07
C GLY A 81 -25.86 9.10 0.82
N GLY A 82 -26.87 9.97 0.64
CA GLY A 82 -27.75 9.91 -0.53
C GLY A 82 -28.46 8.56 -0.74
N GLY A 83 -28.79 7.84 0.34
CA GLY A 83 -29.44 6.52 0.26
C GLY A 83 -28.50 5.34 -0.02
N HIS A 84 -27.21 5.58 -0.20
CA HIS A 84 -26.23 4.53 -0.48
C HIS A 84 -25.18 4.41 0.64
N THR A 85 -24.55 3.24 0.71
CA THR A 85 -23.29 3.06 1.45
C THR A 85 -22.14 3.52 0.57
N TRP A 86 -21.22 4.28 1.15
CA TRP A 86 -20.02 4.79 0.50
C TRP A 86 -18.79 4.32 1.25
N TYR A 87 -17.71 4.08 0.53
CA TYR A 87 -16.43 3.66 1.08
C TYR A 87 -15.37 4.72 0.77
N GLN A 88 -14.65 5.15 1.80
CA GLN A 88 -13.52 6.08 1.67
C GLN A 88 -12.28 5.31 1.24
N LEU A 89 -11.57 5.82 0.22
CA LEU A 89 -10.28 5.27 -0.18
C LEU A 89 -9.21 5.51 0.90
N ALA A 90 -8.38 4.50 1.14
CA ALA A 90 -7.26 4.62 2.07
C ALA A 90 -6.30 5.74 1.62
N GLY A 91 -5.84 6.56 2.57
CA GLY A 91 -4.95 7.70 2.31
C GLY A 91 -5.59 8.88 1.55
N GLN A 92 -6.88 8.83 1.22
CA GLN A 92 -7.55 9.81 0.35
C GLN A 92 -8.84 10.33 1.02
N PRO A 93 -8.76 11.38 1.86
CA PRO A 93 -9.82 11.77 2.80
C PRO A 93 -11.12 12.26 2.15
N ASP A 94 -11.11 12.67 0.88
CA ASP A 94 -12.29 13.17 0.17
C ASP A 94 -12.64 12.34 -1.06
N ARG A 95 -12.28 11.05 -1.05
CA ARG A 95 -12.48 10.17 -2.19
C ARG A 95 -13.33 8.98 -1.83
N TRP A 96 -14.50 8.93 -2.45
CA TRP A 96 -15.57 8.02 -2.09
C TRP A 96 -16.01 7.19 -3.29
N ILE A 97 -16.17 5.88 -3.06
CA ILE A 97 -16.74 4.94 -4.02
C ILE A 97 -18.07 4.45 -3.48
N VAL A 98 -19.08 4.39 -4.35
CA VAL A 98 -20.40 3.88 -3.97
C VAL A 98 -20.38 2.36 -3.84
N GLY A 99 -20.99 1.85 -2.78
CA GLY A 99 -20.85 0.45 -2.37
C GLY A 99 -21.36 -0.57 -3.37
N PHE A 100 -22.35 -0.25 -4.21
CA PHE A 100 -22.84 -1.18 -5.22
C PHE A 100 -21.88 -1.38 -6.40
N LYS A 101 -20.82 -0.57 -6.50
CA LYS A 101 -19.70 -0.76 -7.44
C LYS A 101 -18.58 -1.65 -6.87
N LEU A 102 -18.73 -2.13 -5.63
CA LEU A 102 -17.75 -2.98 -4.97
C LEU A 102 -18.29 -4.39 -4.75
N GLU A 103 -17.43 -5.37 -4.90
CA GLU A 103 -17.63 -6.76 -4.51
C GLU A 103 -16.40 -7.29 -3.76
N ASN A 104 -16.49 -8.49 -3.19
CA ASN A 104 -15.39 -9.10 -2.42
C ASN A 104 -14.83 -8.19 -1.32
N LEU A 105 -15.72 -7.47 -0.63
CA LEU A 105 -15.35 -6.54 0.45
C LEU A 105 -14.77 -7.30 1.65
N THR A 106 -13.66 -6.80 2.19
CA THR A 106 -13.16 -7.26 3.50
C THR A 106 -14.26 -7.05 4.55
N PRO A 107 -14.58 -8.07 5.38
CA PRO A 107 -15.55 -7.91 6.45
C PRO A 107 -15.05 -6.93 7.52
N GLY A 108 -15.99 -6.35 8.27
CA GLY A 108 -15.63 -5.53 9.44
C GLY A 108 -15.14 -4.11 9.14
N ILE A 109 -15.28 -3.61 7.91
CA ILE A 109 -14.94 -2.21 7.58
C ILE A 109 -15.69 -1.25 8.55
N PRO A 110 -14.98 -0.41 9.31
CA PRO A 110 -15.58 0.45 10.33
C PRO A 110 -16.38 1.59 9.70
N ASN A 111 -17.29 2.17 10.48
CA ASN A 111 -17.92 3.43 10.07
C ASN A 111 -16.92 4.57 10.15
N CYS A 112 -16.98 5.53 9.23
CA CYS A 112 -16.21 6.76 9.34
C CYS A 112 -16.72 7.57 10.54
N LEU A 113 -15.80 8.05 11.38
CA LEU A 113 -16.06 8.95 12.50
C LEU A 113 -16.40 10.35 12.00
#